data_AF-A0A5C5ZR71-F1
#
_entry.id   AF-A0A5C5ZR71-F1
#
_cell.length_a   1.000
_cell.length_b   1.000
_cell.length_c   1.000
_cell.angle_alpha   90.00
_cell.angle_beta   90.00
_cell.angle_gamma   90.00
#
_symmetry.space_group_name_H-M   'P 1'
#
loop_
_entity.id
_entity.type
_entity.pdbx_description
1 polymer ?
#
loop_
_entity_poly.entity_id
_entity_poly.type
_entity_poly.pdbx_seq_one_letter_code
_entity_poly.pdbx_strand_id
1 'polypeptide(L)'
;MVTLGDLPGGKNSSIAYDVSADGTVVVGESTTDFGREAFIWTAESGMQPLGIPIVDSYFSIKISGDGSRIVVWSAVDSLGYWEEGLGAVDLIDHLTNTYGLDFSGWDSLRVHDISDDGNTILGSGRFEEGGNQAWIAHIAPETAPGDFDGDGQVSLADYDKWVADFGQPSLPSYGADGSGDGVVDAADFTVWRDHYEPPGAPPVPEPTTIALLLFSVCSIRRRRGVRFAMRSVCTQA
;
A
#
# COMPACT_ATOMS: atom_id res chain seq x y z
N MET A 1 29.05 -12.92 -20.28
CA MET A 1 28.18 -11.82 -20.77
C MET A 1 27.29 -12.38 -21.86
N VAL A 2 26.01 -12.02 -21.85
CA VAL A 2 24.98 -12.46 -22.81
C VAL A 2 24.31 -11.21 -23.36
N THR A 3 23.96 -11.21 -24.65
CA THR A 3 23.20 -10.10 -25.26
C THR A 3 21.73 -10.19 -24.89
N LEU A 4 21.08 -9.05 -24.64
CA LEU A 4 19.63 -8.97 -24.45
C LEU A 4 18.88 -8.93 -25.80
N GLY A 5 19.58 -8.64 -26.90
CA GLY A 5 19.01 -8.44 -28.22
C GLY A 5 18.58 -6.99 -28.49
N ASP A 6 17.76 -6.81 -29.51
CA ASP A 6 17.20 -5.54 -29.96
C ASP A 6 15.75 -5.72 -30.39
N LEU A 7 14.98 -4.64 -30.35
CA LEU A 7 13.66 -4.61 -30.96
C LEU A 7 13.78 -4.70 -32.50
N PRO A 8 12.91 -5.46 -33.18
CA PRO A 8 12.97 -5.61 -34.62
C PRO A 8 12.66 -4.31 -35.38
N GLY A 9 13.12 -4.25 -36.63
CA GLY A 9 12.85 -3.16 -37.58
C GLY A 9 13.94 -2.09 -37.62
N GLY A 10 14.56 -1.78 -36.48
CA GLY A 10 15.58 -0.74 -36.40
C GLY A 10 17.01 -1.18 -36.74
N LYS A 11 17.95 -0.29 -36.42
CA LYS A 11 19.35 -0.68 -36.27
C LYS A 11 19.45 -1.64 -35.09
N ASN A 12 20.31 -2.65 -35.21
CA ASN A 12 20.67 -3.51 -34.08
C ASN A 12 21.44 -2.69 -33.03
N SER A 13 20.67 -2.07 -32.13
CA SER A 13 21.14 -1.11 -31.15
C SER A 13 20.10 -0.98 -30.04
N SER A 14 20.51 -1.37 -28.84
CA SER A 14 19.75 -1.24 -27.60
C SER A 14 20.67 -0.79 -26.47
N ILE A 15 20.11 -0.05 -25.51
CA ILE A 15 20.81 0.42 -24.30
C ILE A 15 19.90 0.15 -23.11
N ALA A 16 20.41 -0.56 -22.10
CA ALA A 16 19.73 -0.74 -20.82
C ALA A 16 20.04 0.45 -19.89
N TYR A 17 19.02 0.94 -19.18
CA TYR A 17 19.13 2.08 -18.25
C TYR A 17 18.84 1.72 -16.81
N ASP A 18 18.03 0.69 -16.57
CA ASP A 18 17.61 0.31 -15.22
C ASP A 18 17.19 -1.16 -15.11
N VAL A 19 17.08 -1.64 -13.87
CA VAL A 19 16.76 -3.04 -13.55
C VAL A 19 15.95 -3.14 -12.25
N SER A 20 15.01 -4.09 -12.20
CA SER A 20 14.28 -4.43 -10.96
C SER A 20 15.23 -4.90 -9.86
N ALA A 21 14.77 -4.85 -8.60
CA ALA A 21 15.60 -5.16 -7.42
C ALA A 21 16.12 -6.62 -7.42
N ASP A 22 15.36 -7.54 -8.00
CA ASP A 22 15.72 -8.95 -8.14
C ASP A 22 16.57 -9.25 -9.39
N GLY A 23 16.78 -8.26 -10.26
CA GLY A 23 17.58 -8.39 -11.47
C GLY A 23 16.87 -9.07 -12.65
N THR A 24 15.56 -9.35 -12.56
CA THR A 24 14.84 -10.16 -13.56
C THR A 24 14.19 -9.35 -14.68
N VAL A 25 13.89 -8.07 -14.43
CA VAL A 25 13.29 -7.15 -15.40
C VAL A 25 14.28 -6.03 -15.72
N VAL A 26 14.59 -5.85 -17.00
CA VAL A 26 15.51 -4.79 -17.48
C VAL A 26 14.75 -3.84 -18.39
N VAL A 27 14.96 -2.53 -18.20
CA VAL A 27 14.36 -1.49 -19.05
C VAL A 27 15.41 -0.65 -19.74
N GLY A 28 15.05 -0.14 -20.91
CA GLY A 28 15.99 0.57 -21.74
C GLY A 28 15.36 1.21 -22.96
N GLU A 29 16.19 1.67 -23.89
CA GLU A 29 15.76 2.07 -25.24
C GLU A 29 16.30 1.12 -26.30
N SER A 30 15.53 0.91 -27.38
CA SER A 30 15.99 0.23 -28.58
C SER A 30 15.54 0.98 -29.82
N THR A 31 16.29 0.83 -30.92
CA THR A 31 15.90 1.39 -32.21
C THR A 31 14.91 0.47 -32.91
N THR A 32 13.81 1.01 -33.43
CA THR A 32 12.80 0.35 -34.28
C THR A 32 12.70 1.06 -35.64
N ASP A 33 11.81 0.59 -36.52
CA ASP A 33 11.48 1.27 -37.78
C ASP A 33 10.87 2.67 -37.59
N PHE A 34 10.34 2.96 -36.39
CA PHE A 34 9.63 4.20 -36.08
C PHE A 34 10.46 5.19 -35.27
N GLY A 35 11.70 4.85 -34.91
CA GLY A 35 12.58 5.67 -34.06
C GLY A 35 13.09 4.88 -32.88
N ARG A 36 13.54 5.57 -31.82
CA ARG A 36 13.89 4.91 -30.56
C ARG A 36 12.64 4.78 -29.70
N GLU A 37 12.57 3.70 -28.96
CA GLU A 37 11.40 3.36 -28.14
C GLU A 37 11.86 2.67 -26.85
N ALA A 38 11.14 2.92 -25.77
CA ALA A 38 11.37 2.22 -24.51
C ALA A 38 11.04 0.73 -24.65
N PHE A 39 11.83 -0.12 -24.01
CA PHE A 39 11.60 -1.56 -23.95
C PHE A 39 11.55 -2.05 -22.50
N ILE A 40 10.87 -3.18 -22.33
CA ILE A 40 10.98 -4.07 -21.18
C ILE A 40 11.58 -5.41 -21.64
N TRP A 41 12.49 -5.98 -20.86
CA TRP A 41 13.11 -7.26 -21.14
C TRP A 41 13.00 -8.19 -19.94
N THR A 42 12.64 -9.44 -20.21
CA THR A 42 12.75 -10.55 -19.24
C THR A 42 13.44 -11.74 -19.91
N ALA A 43 13.94 -12.67 -19.11
CA ALA A 43 14.52 -13.91 -19.64
C ALA A 43 13.47 -14.79 -20.37
N GLU A 44 12.19 -14.66 -20.03
CA GLU A 44 11.10 -15.45 -20.60
C GLU A 44 10.58 -14.86 -21.92
N SER A 45 10.31 -13.56 -21.95
CA SER A 45 9.70 -12.89 -23.09
C SER A 45 10.70 -12.24 -24.05
N GLY A 46 11.97 -12.11 -23.66
CA GLY A 46 12.96 -11.33 -24.40
C GLY A 46 12.62 -9.84 -24.38
N MET A 47 13.14 -9.09 -25.37
CA MET A 47 12.91 -7.65 -25.47
C MET A 47 11.55 -7.36 -26.10
N GLN A 48 10.72 -6.58 -25.41
CA GLN A 48 9.39 -6.19 -25.85
C GLN A 48 9.24 -4.66 -25.86
N PRO A 49 8.58 -4.08 -26.88
CA PRO A 49 8.35 -2.64 -26.94
C PRO A 49 7.28 -2.23 -25.92
N LEU A 50 7.46 -1.06 -25.30
CA LEU A 50 6.46 -0.48 -24.40
C LEU A 50 5.41 0.37 -25.11
N GLY A 51 5.63 0.78 -26.37
CA GLY A 51 4.78 1.75 -27.05
C GLY A 51 5.11 3.19 -26.70
N ILE A 52 6.24 3.46 -26.02
CA ILE A 52 6.64 4.79 -25.55
C ILE A 52 7.84 5.29 -26.36
N PRO A 53 7.66 6.28 -27.27
CA PRO A 53 8.74 6.81 -28.09
C PRO A 53 9.80 7.57 -27.28
N ILE A 54 11.07 7.43 -27.67
CA ILE A 54 12.20 8.22 -27.15
C ILE A 54 12.67 9.19 -28.24
N VAL A 55 12.20 10.43 -28.14
CA VAL A 55 12.31 11.45 -29.19
C VAL A 55 13.57 12.30 -29.09
N ASP A 56 14.22 12.36 -27.93
CA ASP A 56 15.42 13.17 -27.69
C ASP A 56 16.51 12.43 -26.91
N SER A 57 17.71 13.00 -26.82
CA SER A 57 18.83 12.39 -26.11
C SER A 57 18.81 12.63 -24.60
N TYR A 58 17.82 13.36 -24.10
CA TYR A 58 17.73 13.76 -22.71
C TYR A 58 16.40 13.25 -22.15
N PHE A 59 16.45 12.03 -21.63
CA PHE A 59 15.29 11.26 -21.22
C PHE A 59 15.60 10.48 -19.92
N SER A 60 14.57 9.93 -19.30
CA SER A 60 14.68 9.01 -18.16
C SER A 60 13.81 7.79 -18.39
N ILE A 61 14.29 6.61 -18.01
CA ILE A 61 13.54 5.34 -17.95
C ILE A 61 13.90 4.70 -16.61
N LYS A 62 12.91 4.47 -15.76
CA LYS A 62 13.08 3.96 -14.39
C LYS A 62 12.02 2.90 -14.10
N ILE A 63 12.34 1.93 -13.26
CA ILE A 63 11.48 0.78 -12.94
C ILE A 63 11.36 0.60 -11.42
N SER A 64 10.19 0.16 -10.96
CA SER A 64 9.99 -0.25 -9.57
C SER A 64 10.80 -1.50 -9.21
N GLY A 65 10.99 -1.72 -7.91
CA GLY A 65 11.80 -2.83 -7.39
C GLY A 65 11.21 -4.21 -7.70
N ASP A 66 9.88 -4.31 -7.76
CA ASP A 66 9.14 -5.50 -8.17
C ASP A 66 9.07 -5.70 -9.69
N GLY A 67 9.53 -4.71 -10.48
CA GLY A 67 9.50 -4.75 -11.93
C GLY A 67 8.13 -4.50 -12.58
N SER A 68 7.09 -4.17 -11.80
CA SER A 68 5.71 -4.06 -12.29
C SER A 68 5.35 -2.69 -12.86
N ARG A 69 6.13 -1.63 -12.53
CA ARG A 69 5.86 -0.25 -12.94
C ARG A 69 7.09 0.39 -13.56
N ILE A 70 6.89 1.12 -14.66
CA ILE A 70 7.94 1.83 -15.39
C ILE A 70 7.48 3.27 -15.63
N VAL A 71 8.36 4.22 -15.33
CA VAL A 71 8.17 5.62 -15.69
C VAL A 71 9.17 6.04 -16.75
N VAL A 72 8.68 6.78 -17.73
CA VAL A 72 9.47 7.25 -18.86
C VAL A 72 9.24 8.75 -19.03
N TRP A 73 10.31 9.46 -19.34
CA TRP A 73 10.23 10.84 -19.80
C TRP A 73 11.14 11.04 -20.99
N SER A 74 10.65 11.52 -22.14
CA SER A 74 11.48 11.95 -23.27
C SER A 74 10.87 13.19 -23.93
N ALA A 75 11.46 14.36 -23.71
CA ALA A 75 10.95 15.67 -24.11
C ALA A 75 9.64 16.14 -23.43
N VAL A 76 9.29 17.40 -23.72
CA VAL A 76 8.02 18.02 -23.31
C VAL A 76 6.91 17.28 -24.05
N ASP A 77 5.95 16.69 -23.32
CA ASP A 77 4.80 15.92 -23.82
C ASP A 77 5.03 14.42 -24.10
N SER A 78 6.13 13.80 -23.64
CA SER A 78 6.18 12.33 -23.58
C SER A 78 6.59 11.86 -22.19
N LEU A 79 5.61 11.92 -21.29
CA LEU A 79 5.66 11.29 -19.97
C LEU A 79 4.88 9.98 -20.05
N GLY A 80 5.61 8.87 -20.14
CA GLY A 80 5.02 7.54 -20.20
C GLY A 80 4.95 6.92 -18.81
N TYR A 81 3.86 6.21 -18.56
CA TYR A 81 3.73 5.26 -17.46
C TYR A 81 3.38 3.91 -18.05
N TRP A 82 4.03 2.84 -17.60
CA TRP A 82 3.64 1.47 -17.91
C TRP A 82 3.46 0.70 -16.62
N GLU A 83 2.40 -0.09 -16.55
CA GLU A 83 2.15 -1.02 -15.45
C GLU A 83 1.71 -2.37 -16.00
N GLU A 84 2.12 -3.43 -15.33
CA GLU A 84 1.72 -4.79 -15.68
C GLU A 84 0.19 -4.90 -15.70
N GLY A 85 -0.37 -5.43 -16.79
CA GLY A 85 -1.81 -5.53 -17.00
C GLY A 85 -2.50 -4.24 -17.50
N LEU A 86 -1.94 -3.06 -17.22
CA LEU A 86 -2.42 -1.77 -17.76
C LEU A 86 -1.86 -1.49 -19.16
N GLY A 87 -0.57 -1.78 -19.36
CA GLY A 87 0.19 -1.32 -20.52
C GLY A 87 0.63 0.14 -20.40
N ALA A 88 1.11 0.71 -21.51
CA ALA A 88 1.61 2.09 -21.52
C ALA A 88 0.48 3.12 -21.68
N VAL A 89 0.52 4.16 -20.86
CA VAL A 89 -0.41 5.29 -20.82
C VAL A 89 0.37 6.60 -20.63
N ASP A 90 -0.31 7.73 -20.84
CA ASP A 90 0.24 9.03 -20.42
C ASP A 90 0.27 9.09 -18.89
N LEU A 91 1.43 9.43 -18.33
CA LEU A 91 1.63 9.45 -16.88
C LEU A 91 0.72 10.48 -16.21
N ILE A 92 0.67 11.72 -16.71
CA ILE A 92 -0.05 12.80 -16.01
C ILE A 92 -1.55 12.54 -16.07
N ASP A 93 -2.08 12.10 -17.21
CA ASP A 93 -3.47 11.68 -17.33
C ASP A 93 -3.76 10.50 -16.39
N HIS A 94 -2.89 9.49 -16.32
CA HIS A 94 -3.09 8.35 -15.42
C HIS A 94 -3.07 8.77 -13.95
N LEU A 95 -2.10 9.59 -13.55
CA LEU A 95 -1.97 10.08 -12.18
C LEU A 95 -3.14 10.95 -11.74
N THR A 96 -3.60 11.84 -12.63
CA THR A 96 -4.75 12.71 -12.38
C THR A 96 -6.05 11.92 -12.29
N ASN A 97 -6.30 11.02 -13.26
CA ASN A 97 -7.58 10.32 -13.37
C ASN A 97 -7.74 9.16 -12.39
N THR A 98 -6.63 8.53 -11.98
CA THR A 98 -6.65 7.35 -11.11
C THR A 98 -6.45 7.72 -9.64
N TYR A 99 -5.52 8.64 -9.37
CA TYR A 99 -5.11 8.99 -8.00
C TYR A 99 -5.56 10.40 -7.59
N GLY A 100 -6.25 11.14 -8.46
CA GLY A 100 -6.78 12.47 -8.15
C GLY A 100 -5.71 13.54 -7.93
N LEU A 101 -4.48 13.30 -8.38
CA LEU A 101 -3.36 14.23 -8.20
C LEU A 101 -3.54 15.47 -9.07
N ASP A 102 -3.34 16.66 -8.47
CA ASP A 102 -3.45 17.93 -9.18
C ASP A 102 -2.08 18.43 -9.66
N PHE A 103 -1.90 18.46 -10.97
CA PHE A 103 -0.72 19.05 -11.63
C PHE A 103 -1.00 20.46 -12.18
N SER A 104 -2.09 21.11 -11.77
CA SER A 104 -2.37 22.49 -12.16
C SER A 104 -1.25 23.43 -11.71
N GLY A 105 -0.92 24.40 -12.59
CA GLY A 105 0.21 25.31 -12.37
C GLY A 105 1.59 24.71 -12.69
N TRP A 106 1.70 23.41 -12.91
CA TRP A 106 2.92 22.78 -13.41
C TRP A 106 2.97 22.75 -14.93
N ASP A 107 4.17 22.96 -15.45
CA ASP A 107 4.49 22.74 -16.85
C ASP A 107 5.90 22.19 -17.02
N SER A 108 6.22 21.65 -18.20
CA SER A 108 7.54 21.10 -18.48
C SER A 108 7.98 20.02 -17.47
N LEU A 109 7.04 19.19 -17.05
CA LEU A 109 7.24 18.10 -16.09
C LEU A 109 8.22 17.07 -16.64
N ARG A 110 9.05 16.54 -15.74
CA ARG A 110 10.05 15.50 -15.98
C ARG A 110 10.01 14.54 -14.83
N VAL A 111 10.10 13.26 -15.12
CA VAL A 111 10.27 12.22 -14.12
C VAL A 111 11.74 11.87 -14.02
N HIS A 112 12.24 11.74 -12.79
CA HIS A 112 13.61 11.32 -12.54
C HIS A 112 13.67 9.91 -11.97
N ASP A 113 12.70 9.50 -11.16
CA ASP A 113 12.73 8.20 -10.48
C ASP A 113 11.35 7.69 -10.04
N ILE A 114 11.29 6.39 -9.77
CA ILE A 114 10.21 5.70 -9.07
C ILE A 114 10.82 4.87 -7.93
N SER A 115 10.16 4.83 -6.77
CA SER A 115 10.63 4.04 -5.63
C SER A 115 10.54 2.54 -5.87
N ASP A 116 11.32 1.78 -5.09
CA ASP A 116 11.34 0.31 -5.16
C ASP A 116 9.95 -0.32 -4.90
N ASP A 117 9.15 0.27 -4.02
CA ASP A 117 7.77 -0.14 -3.76
C ASP A 117 6.77 0.30 -4.85
N GLY A 118 7.23 1.04 -5.86
CA GLY A 118 6.41 1.54 -6.96
C GLY A 118 5.42 2.64 -6.58
N ASN A 119 5.42 3.11 -5.32
CA ASN A 119 4.37 3.98 -4.78
C ASN A 119 4.75 5.47 -4.75
N THR A 120 5.98 5.82 -5.11
CA THR A 120 6.45 7.19 -5.13
C THR A 120 7.15 7.48 -6.44
N ILE A 121 6.70 8.51 -7.14
CA ILE A 121 7.35 9.04 -8.33
C ILE A 121 7.85 10.43 -8.02
N LEU A 122 9.08 10.74 -8.42
CA LEU A 122 9.67 12.06 -8.22
C LEU A 122 10.16 12.66 -9.51
N GLY A 123 10.22 13.99 -9.52
CA GLY A 123 10.55 14.71 -10.73
C GLY A 123 10.86 16.18 -10.52
N SER A 124 10.90 16.89 -11.63
CA SER A 124 10.99 18.34 -11.65
C SER A 124 10.09 18.92 -12.73
N GLY A 125 9.65 20.15 -12.55
CA GLY A 125 8.92 20.92 -13.56
C GLY A 125 9.01 22.40 -13.27
N ARG A 126 8.49 23.23 -14.16
CA ARG A 126 8.28 24.64 -13.86
C ARG A 126 6.95 24.78 -13.12
N PHE A 127 6.95 25.49 -12.01
CA PHE A 127 5.74 25.76 -11.24
C PHE A 127 5.45 27.26 -11.26
N GLU A 128 4.31 27.63 -11.83
CA GLU A 128 3.86 29.02 -11.99
C GLU A 128 4.97 29.95 -12.54
N GLU A 129 5.06 31.18 -12.04
CA GLU A 129 6.15 32.13 -12.35
C GLU A 129 7.44 31.81 -11.55
N GLY A 130 7.41 30.83 -10.64
CA GLY A 130 8.44 30.53 -9.64
C GLY A 130 9.67 29.78 -10.15
N GLY A 131 9.70 29.39 -11.42
CA GLY A 131 10.82 28.66 -12.02
C GLY A 131 10.76 27.15 -11.78
N ASN A 132 11.91 26.46 -11.98
CA ASN A 132 11.98 25.01 -11.84
C ASN A 132 11.95 24.59 -10.36
N GLN A 133 11.04 23.67 -10.03
CA GLN A 133 10.87 23.07 -8.71
C GLN A 133 10.86 21.54 -8.82
N ALA A 134 11.24 20.88 -7.74
CA ALA A 134 11.06 19.44 -7.60
C ALA A 134 9.62 19.13 -7.19
N TRP A 135 9.10 17.99 -7.63
CA TRP A 135 7.81 17.47 -7.21
C TRP A 135 7.93 16.01 -6.81
N ILE A 136 6.99 15.58 -5.98
CA ILE A 136 6.81 14.21 -5.53
C ILE A 136 5.33 13.85 -5.67
N ALA A 137 5.07 12.65 -6.19
CA ALA A 137 3.74 12.10 -6.37
C ALA A 137 3.67 10.74 -5.70
N HIS A 138 2.65 10.53 -4.86
CA HIS A 138 2.40 9.26 -4.22
C HIS A 138 1.24 8.56 -4.93
N ILE A 139 1.48 7.31 -5.30
CA ILE A 139 0.60 6.46 -6.12
C ILE A 139 0.44 5.09 -5.46
N ALA A 140 0.35 5.10 -4.13
CA ALA A 140 0.00 3.91 -3.39
C ALA A 140 -1.37 3.42 -3.90
N PRO A 141 -1.55 2.11 -4.12
CA PRO A 141 -2.89 1.57 -4.30
C PRO A 141 -3.75 2.01 -3.12
N GLU A 142 -5.06 2.24 -3.31
CA GLU A 142 -5.95 2.55 -2.19
C GLU A 142 -5.81 1.43 -1.14
N THR A 143 -5.08 1.73 -0.07
CA THR A 143 -4.94 0.83 1.06
C THR A 143 -6.28 0.82 1.80
N ALA A 144 -6.57 -0.27 2.51
CA ALA A 144 -7.75 -0.28 3.36
C ALA A 144 -7.68 0.96 4.28
N PRO A 145 -8.75 1.75 4.47
CA PRO A 145 -8.63 2.95 5.29
C PRO A 145 -8.05 2.61 6.67
N GLY A 146 -6.97 3.28 7.06
CA GLY A 146 -6.24 2.96 8.29
C GLY A 146 -5.02 2.04 8.12
N ASP A 147 -4.77 1.49 6.94
CA ASP A 147 -3.50 0.84 6.59
C ASP A 147 -2.50 1.93 6.19
N PHE A 148 -1.74 2.36 7.19
CA PHE A 148 -0.81 3.48 7.15
C PHE A 148 0.61 3.06 6.76
N ASP A 149 0.97 1.79 6.93
CA ASP A 149 2.26 1.26 6.47
C ASP A 149 2.22 0.67 5.05
N GLY A 150 1.02 0.50 4.50
CA GLY A 150 0.77 0.10 3.11
C GLY A 150 0.96 -1.38 2.86
N ASP A 151 0.92 -2.22 3.89
CA ASP A 151 1.12 -3.67 3.78
C ASP A 151 -0.15 -4.45 3.34
N GLY A 152 -1.27 -3.73 3.19
CA GLY A 152 -2.57 -4.28 2.80
C GLY A 152 -3.44 -4.72 3.98
N GLN A 153 -3.01 -4.54 5.23
CA GLN A 153 -3.75 -4.91 6.43
C GLN A 153 -3.84 -3.75 7.42
N VAL A 154 -5.02 -3.55 8.00
CA VAL A 154 -5.16 -2.62 9.14
C VAL A 154 -4.80 -3.35 10.44
N SER A 155 -3.61 -3.08 10.95
CA SER A 155 -2.93 -3.82 12.00
C SER A 155 -2.33 -2.91 13.09
N LEU A 156 -1.61 -3.48 14.06
CA LEU A 156 -0.88 -2.67 15.04
C LEU A 156 0.38 -2.01 14.46
N ALA A 157 0.89 -2.48 13.33
CA ALA A 157 2.04 -1.85 12.67
C ALA A 157 1.65 -0.45 12.11
N ASP A 158 0.41 -0.31 11.66
CA ASP A 158 -0.17 0.98 11.26
C ASP A 158 -0.30 1.95 12.42
N TYR A 159 -0.69 1.44 13.60
CA TYR A 159 -0.69 2.25 14.81
C TYR A 159 0.72 2.77 15.13
N ASP A 160 1.74 1.92 15.02
CA ASP A 160 3.13 2.33 15.24
C ASP A 160 3.58 3.37 14.19
N LYS A 161 3.13 3.24 12.93
CA LYS A 161 3.36 4.24 11.88
C LYS A 161 2.70 5.58 12.21
N TRP A 162 1.45 5.57 12.67
CA TRP A 162 0.75 6.76 13.13
C TRP A 162 1.45 7.45 14.30
N VAL A 163 1.92 6.68 15.28
CA VAL A 163 2.70 7.21 16.40
C VAL A 163 4.00 7.86 15.91
N ALA A 164 4.68 7.25 14.93
CA ALA A 164 5.93 7.78 14.39
C ALA A 164 5.74 9.10 13.64
N ASP A 165 4.61 9.26 12.93
CA ASP A 165 4.32 10.43 12.11
C ASP A 165 3.53 11.53 12.85
N PHE A 166 3.09 11.28 14.10
CA PHE A 166 2.18 12.19 14.80
C PHE A 166 2.69 13.65 14.85
N GLY A 167 1.84 14.56 14.36
CA GLY A 167 2.09 16.00 14.25
C GLY A 167 2.96 16.42 13.07
N GLN A 168 3.37 15.48 12.19
CA GLN A 168 4.06 15.82 10.95
C GLN A 168 3.05 16.25 9.88
N PRO A 169 3.42 17.21 9.00
CA PRO A 169 2.71 17.43 7.75
C PRO A 169 2.71 16.15 6.93
N SER A 170 1.58 15.89 6.29
CA SER A 170 1.36 14.74 5.44
C SER A 170 0.82 15.20 4.09
N LEU A 171 1.16 14.47 3.02
CA LEU A 171 0.44 14.58 1.76
C LEU A 171 -0.73 13.59 1.81
N PRO A 172 -1.87 13.85 1.17
CA PRO A 172 -2.92 12.84 1.01
C PRO A 172 -2.31 11.54 0.45
N SER A 173 -2.48 10.42 1.16
CA SER A 173 -1.85 9.11 0.88
C SER A 173 -0.36 8.96 1.25
N TYR A 174 0.22 9.87 2.04
CA TYR A 174 1.58 9.77 2.57
C TYR A 174 1.60 9.76 4.10
N GLY A 175 2.03 8.63 4.67
CA GLY A 175 2.05 8.47 6.11
C GLY A 175 0.66 8.31 6.70
N ALA A 176 0.54 8.53 8.01
CA ALA A 176 -0.65 8.15 8.74
C ALA A 176 -1.79 9.19 8.74
N ASP A 177 -1.99 9.92 7.64
CA ASP A 177 -3.07 10.90 7.45
C ASP A 177 -4.27 10.25 6.76
N GLY A 178 -4.97 9.41 7.51
CA GLY A 178 -6.17 8.72 7.02
C GLY A 178 -7.35 9.64 6.75
N SER A 179 -7.36 10.86 7.30
CA SER A 179 -8.44 11.84 7.14
C SER A 179 -8.26 12.72 5.89
N GLY A 180 -7.04 12.82 5.36
CA GLY A 180 -6.68 13.58 4.17
C GLY A 180 -6.64 15.09 4.40
N ASP A 181 -6.41 15.54 5.65
CA ASP A 181 -6.43 16.95 6.01
C ASP A 181 -5.04 17.61 5.99
N GLY A 182 -3.99 16.83 5.69
CA GLY A 182 -2.63 17.27 5.49
C GLY A 182 -1.77 17.27 6.77
N VAL A 183 -2.27 16.72 7.87
CA VAL A 183 -1.52 16.54 9.12
C VAL A 183 -1.86 15.21 9.76
N VAL A 184 -0.85 14.54 10.33
CA VAL A 184 -1.10 13.32 11.12
C VAL A 184 -1.51 13.70 12.54
N ASP A 185 -2.78 13.52 12.88
CA ASP A 185 -3.32 13.83 14.20
C ASP A 185 -4.38 12.81 14.69
N ALA A 186 -5.19 13.23 15.68
CA ALA A 186 -6.19 12.36 16.28
C ALA A 186 -7.35 12.00 15.34
N ALA A 187 -7.62 12.79 14.29
CA ALA A 187 -8.60 12.48 13.26
C ALA A 187 -8.20 11.20 12.52
N ASP A 188 -6.93 11.03 12.19
CA ASP A 188 -6.46 9.86 11.45
C ASP A 188 -6.48 8.60 12.29
N PHE A 189 -6.18 8.72 13.58
CA PHE A 189 -6.34 7.61 14.51
C PHE A 189 -7.77 7.04 14.50
N THR A 190 -8.78 7.89 14.29
CA THR A 190 -10.16 7.39 14.19
C THR A 190 -10.37 6.55 12.94
N VAL A 191 -9.69 6.86 11.83
CA VAL A 191 -9.73 6.07 10.60
C VAL A 191 -9.14 4.69 10.85
N TRP A 192 -7.95 4.60 11.45
CA TRP A 192 -7.33 3.33 11.84
C TRP A 192 -8.22 2.52 12.78
N ARG A 193 -8.69 3.14 13.86
CA ARG A 193 -9.50 2.46 14.89
C ARG A 193 -10.78 1.87 14.32
N ASP A 194 -11.42 2.57 13.39
CA ASP A 194 -12.70 2.16 12.83
C ASP A 194 -12.57 1.00 11.83
N HIS A 195 -11.35 0.74 11.31
CA HIS A 195 -11.05 -0.34 10.36
C HIS A 195 -10.16 -1.45 10.92
N TYR A 196 -9.57 -1.25 12.10
CA TYR A 196 -8.78 -2.28 12.79
C TYR A 196 -9.69 -3.40 13.29
N GLU A 197 -9.51 -4.60 12.75
CA GLU A 197 -10.16 -5.82 13.23
C GLU A 197 -9.20 -6.58 14.16
N PRO A 198 -9.40 -6.54 15.50
CA PRO A 198 -8.55 -7.29 16.40
C PRO A 198 -8.67 -8.79 16.11
N PRO A 199 -7.55 -9.55 16.18
CA PRO A 199 -7.60 -10.99 15.98
C PRO A 199 -8.63 -11.60 16.92
N GLY A 200 -9.53 -12.42 16.36
CA GLY A 200 -10.69 -12.94 17.05
C GLY A 200 -10.34 -13.48 18.43
N ALA A 201 -10.94 -12.88 19.46
CA ALA A 201 -10.70 -13.29 20.83
C ALA A 201 -10.96 -14.80 20.98
N PRO A 202 -10.06 -15.57 21.60
CA PRO A 202 -10.34 -16.98 21.86
C PRO A 202 -11.65 -17.08 22.64
N PRO A 203 -12.49 -18.11 22.39
CA PRO A 203 -13.77 -18.25 23.05
C PRO A 203 -13.56 -18.18 24.57
N VAL A 204 -14.08 -17.12 25.18
CA VAL A 204 -14.00 -16.94 26.63
C VAL A 204 -14.78 -18.10 27.24
N PRO A 205 -14.17 -18.97 28.06
CA PRO A 205 -14.91 -20.00 28.76
C PRO A 205 -15.95 -19.30 29.64
N GLU A 206 -17.23 -19.50 29.35
CA GLU A 206 -18.29 -18.91 30.17
C GLU A 206 -18.06 -19.30 31.64
N PRO A 207 -18.12 -18.36 32.59
CA PRO A 207 -18.03 -18.71 33.99
C PRO A 207 -19.17 -19.69 34.26
N THR A 208 -18.85 -20.79 34.91
CA THR A 208 -19.77 -21.86 35.28
C THR A 208 -20.93 -21.33 36.16
N THR A 209 -21.90 -20.59 35.61
CA THR A 209 -23.06 -20.04 36.33
C THR A 209 -23.93 -21.18 36.87
N ILE A 210 -23.84 -22.37 36.24
CA ILE A 210 -24.43 -23.63 36.68
C ILE A 210 -23.80 -24.14 37.99
N ALA A 211 -22.52 -23.88 38.25
CA ALA A 211 -21.87 -24.31 39.50
C ALA A 211 -22.36 -23.49 40.71
N LEU A 212 -22.67 -22.20 40.53
CA LEU A 212 -23.20 -21.33 41.59
C LEU A 212 -24.68 -21.60 41.93
N LEU A 213 -25.47 -22.11 40.97
CA LEU A 213 -26.86 -22.54 41.21
C LEU A 213 -26.97 -23.89 41.95
N LEU A 214 -25.95 -24.76 41.89
CA LEU A 214 -25.98 -26.06 42.60
C LEU A 214 -25.64 -25.96 44.10
N PHE A 215 -24.91 -24.93 44.54
CA PHE A 215 -24.61 -24.70 45.96
C PHE A 215 -25.80 -24.12 46.76
N SER A 216 -26.72 -23.41 46.10
CA SER A 216 -27.91 -22.83 46.74
C SER A 216 -29.03 -23.85 47.00
N VAL A 217 -29.10 -24.95 46.24
CA VAL A 217 -30.08 -26.03 46.46
C VAL A 217 -29.68 -26.98 47.60
N CYS A 218 -28.38 -27.19 47.83
CA CYS A 218 -27.90 -28.07 48.91
C CYS A 218 -28.03 -27.47 50.32
N SER A 219 -28.06 -26.15 50.45
CA SER A 219 -28.21 -25.46 51.75
C SER A 219 -29.67 -25.38 52.22
N ILE A 220 -30.66 -25.51 51.32
CA ILE A 220 -32.09 -25.50 51.66
C ILE A 220 -32.58 -26.88 52.16
N ARG A 221 -31.95 -27.98 51.73
CA ARG A 221 -32.40 -29.35 52.11
C ARG A 221 -32.01 -29.79 53.53
N ARG A 222 -31.08 -29.11 54.21
CA ARG A 222 -30.55 -29.53 55.52
C ARG A 222 -31.31 -29.00 56.75
N ARG A 223 -32.36 -28.17 56.59
CA ARG A 223 -33.09 -27.53 57.71
C ARG A 223 -34.41 -28.19 58.14
N ARG A 224 -34.84 -29.32 57.54
CA ARG A 224 -36.07 -30.00 57.95
C ARG A 224 -35.81 -31.44 58.37
N GLY A 225 -35.59 -31.67 59.67
CA GLY A 225 -35.76 -33.01 60.22
C GLY A 225 -35.00 -33.35 61.50
N VAL A 226 -35.26 -32.66 62.62
CA VAL A 226 -35.25 -33.32 63.95
C VAL A 226 -36.35 -32.70 64.81
N ARG A 227 -37.52 -33.35 64.87
CA ARG A 227 -38.58 -33.05 65.86
C ARG A 227 -38.28 -33.88 67.12
N PHE A 228 -38.10 -33.20 68.24
CA PHE A 228 -38.00 -33.75 69.59
C PHE A 228 -39.36 -34.35 70.00
N ALA A 229 -39.43 -35.65 70.29
CA ALA A 229 -40.61 -36.28 70.88
C ALA A 229 -40.30 -36.63 72.34
N MET A 230 -40.78 -35.78 73.26
CA MET A 230 -40.90 -36.10 74.68
C MET A 230 -42.18 -36.92 74.90
N ARG A 231 -42.06 -38.11 75.49
CA ARG A 231 -43.15 -38.73 76.26
C ARG A 231 -42.57 -39.40 77.51
N SER A 232 -42.82 -38.77 78.66
CA SER A 232 -42.90 -39.45 79.96
C SER A 232 -44.24 -40.19 80.05
N VAL A 233 -44.28 -41.32 80.77
CA VAL A 233 -45.04 -41.50 82.03
C VAL A 233 -44.88 -42.94 82.53
N CYS A 234 -44.68 -43.03 83.85
CA CYS A 234 -44.58 -44.17 84.77
C CYS A 234 -45.63 -45.28 84.60
N THR A 235 -45.39 -46.45 85.21
CA THR A 235 -46.12 -46.94 86.42
C THR A 235 -45.39 -48.16 87.01
N GLN A 236 -45.26 -48.19 88.34
CA GLN A 236 -44.69 -49.25 89.18
C GLN A 236 -45.63 -50.46 89.31
N ALA A 237 -45.06 -51.63 89.58
CA ALA A 237 -45.47 -52.50 90.69
C ALA A 237 -44.22 -53.23 91.21
#